data_AF-A0A833AR96-F1
#
_entry.id   AF-A0A833AR96-F1
#
_cell.length_a   1.000
_cell.length_b   1.000
_cell.length_c   1.000
_cell.angle_alpha   90.00
_cell.angle_beta   90.00
_cell.angle_gamma   90.00
#
_symmetry.space_group_name_H-M   'P 1'
#
loop_
_entity.id
_entity.type
_entity.pdbx_description
1 polymer ?
#
loop_
_entity_poly.entity_id
_entity_poly.type
_entity_poly.pdbx_seq_one_letter_code
_entity_poly.pdbx_strand_id
1 'polypeptide(L)'
;MHLTNEDQLLILGARAHHDKDSKDSIKKLLQKHLDWDYLVSASIQHSTALLLYNALKLATDDFKQSKNGIPENTKFELETLYLNNRKRTARMQNVLAEIFSKFAEYKIDVLALKEVGLIHFIYPDSNLHPIGDLDLLIHKSDFKTAEKCLIDLGYSTLPTSDCHYRMSYLDGFQFHRESDNTWLDIQWNVENKSKDISGKSPVNFQIDRMWKNAQLIELAGHEVRMACPSDMIFHLCLHLEGHGYTELILLTDIAEAINYYNGKLDWDKLIYLTQKFSMQTTIYYALLWVKKLFCISVPAKVFEQISPSFCKAFFFESVFSNLGTLHNYADEIDMIANPPQHVRKNFEIIVRRQASSSVQVYKIVDDIMREFSDIGGQYIHLDGEPSHVILPSKSLPTFNPLQLIISANEISLLATSLENSGFSEQETNWVKDVAFRSSDPIIENISINMVVKWRLETDKTKLFDSLLRTRPTKKDLAKYIIKNRNSANSHFDQNVEISINIYALQPEEILAFICAETGQIQNRKLLAACYLFDFFKAFSEKRDFDWELFVDTMYAHFPQFIPQSYSSLKFASS
;
A
#
# COMPACT_ATOMS: atom_id res chain seq x y z
N MET A 1 -8.90 19.01 9.35
CA MET A 1 -9.70 17.78 9.37
C MET A 1 -10.58 17.85 10.62
N HIS A 2 -11.90 17.93 10.46
CA HIS A 2 -12.82 17.84 11.59
C HIS A 2 -13.06 16.34 11.86
N LEU A 3 -12.35 15.81 12.86
CA LEU A 3 -12.49 14.41 13.29
C LEU A 3 -13.60 14.30 14.33
N THR A 4 -14.29 13.16 14.38
CA THR A 4 -15.23 12.85 15.47
C THR A 4 -14.51 12.80 16.81
N ASN A 5 -15.24 12.85 17.94
CA ASN A 5 -14.60 12.74 19.25
C ASN A 5 -13.93 11.37 19.42
N GLU A 6 -14.57 10.35 18.86
CA GLU A 6 -14.11 8.96 18.82
C GLU A 6 -12.82 8.82 18.02
N ASP A 7 -12.77 9.35 16.79
CA ASP A 7 -11.56 9.31 15.95
C ASP A 7 -10.40 10.08 16.62
N GLN A 8 -10.70 11.24 17.23
CA GLN A 8 -9.70 11.99 17.99
C GLN A 8 -9.15 11.18 19.15
N LEU A 9 -10.02 10.51 19.92
CA LEU A 9 -9.60 9.67 21.04
C LEU A 9 -8.82 8.44 20.56
N LEU A 10 -9.21 7.83 19.44
CA LEU A 10 -8.52 6.71 18.84
C LEU A 10 -7.11 7.08 18.40
N ILE A 11 -6.93 8.21 17.69
CA ILE A 11 -5.62 8.68 17.23
C ILE A 11 -4.73 9.12 18.39
N LEU A 12 -5.28 9.84 19.38
CA LEU A 12 -4.53 10.21 20.58
C LEU A 12 -4.14 8.98 21.39
N GLY A 13 -5.06 8.01 21.53
CA GLY A 13 -4.87 6.77 22.27
C GLY A 13 -3.96 5.77 21.55
N ALA A 14 -3.74 5.91 20.24
CA ALA A 14 -2.83 5.09 19.47
C ALA A 14 -1.34 5.47 19.63
N ARG A 15 -0.98 6.31 20.62
CA ARG A 15 0.41 6.69 20.90
C ARG A 15 0.99 5.76 21.96
N ALA A 16 2.26 5.40 21.82
CA ALA A 16 2.96 4.63 22.85
C ALA A 16 3.41 5.53 24.00
N HIS A 17 3.80 6.77 23.67
CA HIS A 17 4.25 7.78 24.61
C HIS A 17 3.20 8.88 24.82
N HIS A 18 2.90 9.17 26.08
CA HIS A 18 1.95 10.22 26.47
C HIS A 18 2.58 11.23 27.42
N ASP A 19 2.73 12.46 26.94
CA ASP A 19 3.04 13.64 27.73
C ASP A 19 1.81 14.14 28.52
N LYS A 20 1.98 15.25 29.25
CA LYS A 20 0.90 15.85 30.03
C LYS A 20 -0.25 16.36 29.14
N ASP A 21 0.08 17.01 28.04
CA ASP A 21 -0.91 17.67 27.16
C ASP A 21 -1.80 16.65 26.44
N SER A 22 -1.24 15.52 26.00
CA SER A 22 -2.00 14.42 25.41
C SER A 22 -2.92 13.74 26.43
N LYS A 23 -2.46 13.52 27.67
CA LYS A 23 -3.30 13.01 28.77
C LYS A 23 -4.45 13.96 29.09
N ASP A 24 -4.18 15.26 29.18
CA ASP A 24 -5.21 16.28 29.44
C ASP A 24 -6.22 16.37 28.28
N SER A 25 -5.77 16.16 27.03
CA SER A 25 -6.66 16.09 25.86
C SER A 25 -7.56 14.85 25.89
N ILE A 26 -7.01 13.68 26.26
CA ILE A 26 -7.79 12.46 26.47
C ILE A 26 -8.84 12.70 27.58
N LYS A 27 -8.44 13.25 28.74
CA LYS A 27 -9.37 13.57 29.84
C LYS A 27 -10.53 14.48 29.39
N LYS A 28 -10.27 15.46 28.52
CA LYS A 28 -11.32 16.33 27.96
C LYS A 28 -12.29 15.57 27.04
N LEU A 29 -11.79 14.64 26.23
CA LEU A 29 -12.63 13.80 25.36
C LEU A 29 -13.50 12.85 26.17
N LEU A 30 -12.99 12.30 27.28
CA LEU A 30 -13.76 11.44 28.18
C LEU A 30 -14.95 12.14 28.85
N GLN A 31 -15.01 13.48 28.81
CA GLN A 31 -16.16 14.26 29.29
C GLN A 31 -17.25 14.45 28.22
N LYS A 32 -17.03 13.95 26.99
CA LYS A 32 -17.99 14.02 25.88
C LYS A 32 -18.82 12.74 25.81
N HIS A 33 -19.91 12.80 25.06
CA HIS A 33 -20.61 11.58 24.64
C HIS A 33 -19.73 10.86 23.61
N LEU A 34 -19.44 9.58 23.87
CA LEU A 34 -18.60 8.73 23.03
C LEU A 34 -19.36 7.44 22.72
N ASP A 35 -19.30 7.01 21.45
CA ASP A 35 -19.67 5.66 21.05
C ASP A 35 -18.53 4.68 21.39
N TRP A 36 -18.65 4.03 22.54
CA TRP A 36 -17.64 3.11 23.06
C TRP A 36 -17.58 1.79 22.28
N ASP A 37 -18.70 1.31 21.74
CA ASP A 37 -18.74 0.09 20.94
C ASP A 37 -18.00 0.30 19.61
N TYR A 38 -18.19 1.48 19.00
CA TYR A 38 -17.40 1.92 17.85
C TYR A 38 -15.91 2.03 18.20
N LEU A 39 -15.54 2.69 19.30
CA LEU A 39 -14.14 2.86 19.70
C LEU A 39 -13.41 1.52 19.89
N VAL A 40 -14.03 0.56 20.57
CA VAL A 40 -13.45 -0.78 20.75
C VAL A 40 -13.27 -1.45 19.41
N SER A 41 -14.33 -1.49 18.59
CA SER A 41 -14.32 -2.12 17.26
C SER A 41 -13.25 -1.50 16.34
N ALA A 42 -13.18 -0.17 16.28
CA ALA A 42 -12.22 0.56 15.49
C ALA A 42 -10.79 0.34 15.98
N SER A 43 -10.56 0.31 17.31
CA SER A 43 -9.24 0.04 17.88
C SER A 43 -8.73 -1.38 17.59
N ILE A 44 -9.64 -2.36 17.49
CA ILE A 44 -9.29 -3.72 17.07
C ILE A 44 -8.97 -3.75 15.58
N GLN A 45 -9.81 -3.14 14.74
CA GLN A 45 -9.61 -3.09 13.29
C GLN A 45 -8.30 -2.39 12.90
N HIS A 46 -7.91 -1.37 13.66
CA HIS A 46 -6.68 -0.62 13.43
C HIS A 46 -5.48 -1.15 14.23
N SER A 47 -5.63 -2.26 14.95
CA SER A 47 -4.58 -2.89 15.76
C SER A 47 -4.01 -1.98 16.88
N THR A 48 -4.79 -1.01 17.37
CA THR A 48 -4.39 -0.02 18.41
C THR A 48 -5.09 -0.22 19.76
N ALA A 49 -5.90 -1.26 19.94
CA ALA A 49 -6.65 -1.51 21.18
C ALA A 49 -5.75 -1.53 22.44
N LEU A 50 -4.53 -2.06 22.32
CA LEU A 50 -3.56 -2.15 23.42
C LEU A 50 -3.02 -0.77 23.83
N LEU A 51 -2.76 0.07 22.83
CA LEU A 51 -2.33 1.46 23.03
C LEU A 51 -3.47 2.26 23.64
N LEU A 52 -4.70 2.11 23.11
CA LEU A 52 -5.88 2.76 23.65
C LEU A 52 -6.10 2.39 25.13
N TYR A 53 -6.00 1.10 25.49
CA TYR A 53 -6.04 0.65 26.88
C TYR A 53 -5.01 1.38 27.75
N ASN A 54 -3.76 1.42 27.30
CA ASN A 54 -2.68 2.06 28.04
C ASN A 54 -2.88 3.57 28.16
N ALA A 55 -3.30 4.24 27.09
CA ALA A 55 -3.59 5.66 27.04
C ALA A 55 -4.67 6.04 28.06
N LEU A 56 -5.79 5.30 28.06
CA LEU A 56 -6.88 5.53 29.00
C LEU A 56 -6.43 5.27 30.44
N LYS A 57 -5.67 4.19 30.68
CA LYS A 57 -5.10 3.88 31.99
C LYS A 57 -4.18 4.99 32.49
N LEU A 58 -3.30 5.53 31.65
CA LEU A 58 -2.38 6.62 32.00
C LEU A 58 -3.08 7.98 32.17
N ALA A 59 -4.21 8.18 31.49
CA ALA A 59 -4.99 9.40 31.56
C ALA A 59 -6.00 9.42 32.72
N THR A 60 -6.22 8.31 33.43
CA THR A 60 -7.17 8.24 34.56
C THR A 60 -6.48 7.84 35.86
N ASP A 61 -6.76 8.57 36.95
CA ASP A 61 -6.12 8.33 38.25
C ASP A 61 -6.57 7.00 38.89
N ASP A 62 -7.75 6.49 38.51
CA ASP A 62 -8.22 5.15 38.85
C ASP A 62 -9.04 4.54 37.71
N PHE A 63 -8.35 3.85 36.79
CA PHE A 63 -8.97 3.20 35.63
C PHE A 63 -10.06 2.20 36.02
N LYS A 64 -9.92 1.54 37.18
CA LYS A 64 -10.81 0.47 37.63
C LYS A 64 -12.09 0.98 38.31
N GLN A 65 -12.20 2.27 38.60
CA GLN A 65 -13.42 2.85 39.17
C GLN A 65 -14.34 3.42 38.09
N SER A 66 -15.66 3.27 38.29
CA SER A 66 -16.71 3.72 37.36
C SER A 66 -16.84 5.23 37.17
N LYS A 67 -16.08 6.04 37.93
CA LYS A 67 -16.19 7.51 37.94
C LYS A 67 -15.45 8.22 36.79
N ASN A 68 -14.79 7.50 35.89
CA ASN A 68 -13.97 8.07 34.81
C ASN A 68 -14.69 8.21 33.46
N GLY A 69 -16.00 7.91 33.39
CA GLY A 69 -16.79 8.04 32.16
C GLY A 69 -16.58 6.92 31.14
N ILE A 70 -15.79 5.90 31.49
CA ILE A 70 -15.52 4.72 30.66
C ILE A 70 -16.43 3.57 31.13
N PRO A 71 -17.24 2.94 30.25
CA PRO A 71 -18.07 1.80 30.62
C PRO A 71 -17.25 0.62 31.13
N GLU A 72 -17.76 -0.10 32.13
CA GLU A 72 -17.06 -1.25 32.73
C GLU A 72 -16.82 -2.38 31.72
N ASN A 73 -17.76 -2.62 30.79
CA ASN A 73 -17.57 -3.61 29.72
C ASN A 73 -16.39 -3.23 28.82
N THR A 74 -16.27 -1.97 28.42
CA THR A 74 -15.15 -1.47 27.61
C THR A 74 -13.80 -1.66 28.31
N LYS A 75 -13.74 -1.36 29.61
CA LYS A 75 -12.51 -1.58 30.40
C LYS A 75 -12.13 -3.06 30.42
N PHE A 76 -13.11 -3.92 30.66
CA PHE A 76 -12.93 -5.37 30.70
C PHE A 76 -12.47 -5.93 29.35
N GLU A 77 -13.06 -5.50 28.24
CA GLU A 77 -12.69 -5.91 26.88
C GLU A 77 -11.27 -5.50 26.54
N LEU A 78 -10.93 -4.21 26.73
CA LEU A 78 -9.59 -3.68 26.47
C LEU A 78 -8.52 -4.32 27.36
N GLU A 79 -8.81 -4.53 28.65
CA GLU A 79 -7.90 -5.24 29.56
C GLU A 79 -7.71 -6.70 29.13
N THR A 80 -8.78 -7.37 28.70
CA THR A 80 -8.71 -8.75 28.20
C THR A 80 -7.83 -8.85 26.95
N LEU A 81 -8.00 -7.92 25.98
CA LEU A 81 -7.15 -7.83 24.80
C LEU A 81 -5.68 -7.62 25.18
N TYR A 82 -5.42 -6.70 26.12
CA TYR A 82 -4.08 -6.43 26.64
C TYR A 82 -3.43 -7.66 27.28
N LEU A 83 -4.14 -8.35 28.17
CA LEU A 83 -3.63 -9.54 28.85
C LEU A 83 -3.41 -10.71 27.88
N ASN A 84 -4.27 -10.86 26.86
CA ASN A 84 -4.09 -11.85 25.81
C ASN A 84 -2.87 -11.53 24.95
N ASN A 85 -2.65 -10.26 24.58
CA ASN A 85 -1.45 -9.87 23.85
C ASN A 85 -0.19 -10.12 24.67
N ARG A 86 -0.18 -9.79 25.97
CA ARG A 86 0.97 -10.06 26.84
C ARG A 86 1.39 -11.54 26.85
N LYS A 87 0.42 -12.47 26.89
CA LYS A 87 0.70 -13.91 26.77
C LYS A 87 1.27 -14.25 25.39
N ARG A 88 0.72 -13.65 24.33
CA ARG A 88 1.19 -13.83 22.96
C ARG A 88 2.62 -13.32 22.78
N THR A 89 2.94 -12.11 23.23
CA THR A 89 4.29 -11.52 23.16
C THR A 89 5.31 -12.39 23.90
N ALA A 90 5.00 -12.86 25.11
CA ALA A 90 5.88 -13.78 25.83
C ALA A 90 6.15 -15.08 25.06
N ARG A 91 5.11 -15.63 24.40
CA ARG A 91 5.26 -16.80 23.52
C ARG A 91 6.14 -16.47 22.30
N MET A 92 5.90 -15.35 21.62
CA MET A 92 6.69 -14.93 20.45
C MET A 92 8.16 -14.71 20.80
N GLN A 93 8.47 -14.19 21.99
CA GLN A 93 9.85 -14.07 22.48
C GLN A 93 10.53 -15.44 22.60
N ASN A 94 9.84 -16.46 23.12
CA ASN A 94 10.38 -17.81 23.18
C ASN A 94 10.58 -18.43 21.80
N VAL A 95 9.64 -18.18 20.87
CA VAL A 95 9.76 -18.67 19.48
C VAL A 95 10.93 -18.01 18.75
N LEU A 96 11.11 -16.69 18.91
CA LEU A 96 12.26 -15.98 18.36
C LEU A 96 13.58 -16.51 18.94
N ALA A 97 13.64 -16.77 20.26
CA ALA A 97 14.82 -17.36 20.89
C ALA A 97 15.15 -18.75 20.31
N GLU A 98 14.13 -19.59 20.08
CA GLU A 98 14.29 -20.91 19.46
C GLU A 98 14.81 -20.81 18.02
N ILE A 99 14.22 -19.94 17.19
CA ILE A 99 14.65 -19.71 15.81
C ILE A 99 16.08 -19.16 15.76
N PHE A 100 16.38 -18.13 16.56
CA PHE A 100 17.71 -17.51 16.58
C PHE A 100 18.78 -18.46 17.08
N SER A 101 18.49 -19.26 18.11
CA SER A 101 19.41 -20.31 18.56
C SER A 101 19.69 -21.29 17.42
N LYS A 102 18.66 -21.73 16.69
CA LYS A 102 18.82 -22.65 15.58
C LYS A 102 19.60 -22.02 14.42
N PHE A 103 19.35 -20.76 14.10
CA PHE A 103 20.05 -20.06 13.02
C PHE A 103 21.51 -19.81 13.38
N ALA A 104 21.81 -19.51 14.65
CA ALA A 104 23.16 -19.34 15.16
C ALA A 104 24.00 -20.63 15.03
N GLU A 105 23.43 -21.82 15.26
CA GLU A 105 24.12 -23.12 15.03
C GLU A 105 24.67 -23.24 13.60
N TYR A 106 23.97 -22.65 12.63
CA TYR A 106 24.32 -22.68 11.21
C TYR A 106 24.92 -21.37 10.69
N LYS A 107 25.19 -20.41 11.58
CA LYS A 107 25.76 -19.08 11.26
C LYS A 107 24.94 -18.31 10.24
N ILE A 108 23.62 -18.38 10.35
CA ILE A 108 22.69 -17.60 9.54
C ILE A 108 22.52 -16.24 10.21
N ASP A 109 23.01 -15.19 9.56
CA ASP A 109 22.80 -13.82 10.03
C ASP A 109 21.34 -13.41 9.83
N VAL A 110 20.78 -12.74 10.82
CA VAL A 110 19.38 -12.29 10.82
C VAL A 110 19.31 -10.78 11.03
N LEU A 111 18.48 -10.13 10.21
CA LEU A 111 18.04 -8.77 10.44
C LEU A 111 16.54 -8.77 10.77
N ALA A 112 16.22 -8.36 11.99
CA ALA A 112 14.86 -8.24 12.49
C ALA A 112 14.14 -7.08 11.77
N LEU A 113 13.04 -7.39 11.09
CA LEU A 113 12.25 -6.42 10.36
C LEU A 113 11.02 -6.00 11.17
N LYS A 114 10.48 -4.84 10.81
CA LYS A 114 9.19 -4.30 11.28
C LYS A 114 9.02 -4.52 12.80
N GLU A 115 7.87 -5.03 13.23
CA GLU A 115 7.47 -5.27 14.62
C GLU A 115 8.52 -6.05 15.42
N VAL A 116 9.15 -7.06 14.82
CA VAL A 116 10.18 -7.89 15.48
C VAL A 116 11.37 -7.03 15.92
N GLY A 117 11.77 -6.06 15.10
CA GLY A 117 12.82 -5.11 15.45
C GLY A 117 12.33 -3.92 16.26
N LEU A 118 11.11 -3.42 16.01
CA LEU A 118 10.63 -2.16 16.60
C LEU A 118 10.25 -2.27 18.07
N ILE A 119 9.49 -3.31 18.41
CA ILE A 119 8.71 -3.36 19.66
C ILE A 119 9.59 -3.37 20.91
N HIS A 120 10.77 -4.00 20.84
CA HIS A 120 11.67 -4.10 21.99
C HIS A 120 12.49 -2.83 22.25
N PHE A 121 12.66 -1.96 21.25
CA PHE A 121 13.55 -0.81 21.34
C PHE A 121 12.83 0.52 21.37
N ILE A 122 11.72 0.63 20.63
CA ILE A 122 11.02 1.89 20.41
C ILE A 122 9.81 2.02 21.33
N TYR A 123 9.10 0.92 21.60
CA TYR A 123 7.95 0.95 22.50
C TYR A 123 8.39 0.90 23.97
N PRO A 124 7.73 1.64 24.88
CA PRO A 124 8.07 1.63 26.29
C PRO A 124 7.70 0.31 26.99
N ASP A 125 6.77 -0.45 26.40
CA ASP A 125 6.40 -1.81 26.82
C ASP A 125 6.09 -2.63 25.57
N SER A 126 6.76 -3.78 25.41
CA SER A 126 6.60 -4.67 24.26
C SER A 126 5.19 -5.28 24.14
N ASN A 127 4.37 -5.17 25.18
CA ASN A 127 2.99 -5.67 25.18
C ASN A 127 1.98 -4.67 24.58
N LEU A 128 2.41 -3.47 24.22
CA LEU A 128 1.56 -2.43 23.64
C LEU A 128 1.38 -2.54 22.12
N HIS A 129 2.11 -3.45 21.48
CA HIS A 129 2.01 -3.69 20.04
C HIS A 129 1.71 -5.17 19.77
N PRO A 130 0.71 -5.50 18.95
CA PRO A 130 0.43 -6.88 18.59
C PRO A 130 1.37 -7.40 17.48
N ILE A 131 2.03 -8.54 17.71
CA ILE A 131 2.83 -9.22 16.68
C ILE A 131 1.93 -10.22 15.93
N GLY A 132 1.66 -9.95 14.65
CA GLY A 132 0.90 -10.81 13.76
C GLY A 132 1.73 -12.01 13.31
N ASP A 133 2.74 -11.73 12.50
CA ASP A 133 3.76 -12.63 11.99
C ASP A 133 5.17 -12.15 12.38
N LEU A 134 6.16 -13.02 12.20
CA LEU A 134 7.56 -12.72 12.45
C LEU A 134 8.24 -12.43 11.12
N ASP A 135 8.62 -11.19 10.85
CA ASP A 135 9.39 -10.84 9.64
C ASP A 135 10.90 -10.85 9.92
N LEU A 136 11.62 -11.74 9.26
CA LEU A 136 13.07 -11.84 9.35
C LEU A 136 13.72 -11.74 7.97
N LEU A 137 14.74 -10.91 7.85
CA LEU A 137 15.59 -10.82 6.66
C LEU A 137 16.85 -11.68 6.86
N ILE A 138 17.15 -12.52 5.89
CA ILE A 138 18.39 -13.31 5.82
C ILE A 138 19.12 -13.04 4.49
N HIS A 139 20.35 -13.51 4.36
CA HIS A 139 21.00 -13.56 3.05
C HIS A 139 20.34 -14.63 2.17
N LYS A 140 20.09 -14.30 0.89
CA LYS A 140 19.47 -15.24 -0.07
C LYS A 140 20.24 -16.57 -0.18
N SER A 141 21.56 -16.53 -0.03
CA SER A 141 22.42 -17.73 -0.03
C SER A 141 22.09 -18.73 1.09
N ASP A 142 21.54 -18.24 2.21
CA ASP A 142 21.32 -19.03 3.41
C ASP A 142 19.93 -19.64 3.45
N PHE A 143 19.05 -19.28 2.51
CA PHE A 143 17.64 -19.68 2.49
C PHE A 143 17.45 -21.19 2.60
N LYS A 144 18.18 -22.00 1.83
CA LYS A 144 18.02 -23.47 1.88
C LYS A 144 18.44 -24.06 3.23
N THR A 145 19.42 -23.45 3.89
CA THR A 145 19.81 -23.81 5.26
C THR A 145 18.74 -23.39 6.26
N ALA A 146 18.26 -22.14 6.16
CA ALA A 146 17.22 -21.60 7.01
C ALA A 146 15.92 -22.42 6.92
N GLU A 147 15.50 -22.76 5.70
CA GLU A 147 14.35 -23.62 5.41
C GLU A 147 14.46 -24.97 6.11
N LYS A 148 15.62 -25.64 6.03
CA LYS A 148 15.85 -26.90 6.73
C LYS A 148 15.76 -26.72 8.25
N CYS A 149 16.39 -25.67 8.78
CA CYS A 149 16.31 -25.35 10.21
C CYS A 149 14.86 -25.18 10.67
N LEU A 150 14.04 -24.47 9.90
CA LEU A 150 12.64 -24.23 10.23
C LEU A 150 11.80 -25.50 10.14
N ILE A 151 12.04 -26.36 9.14
CA ILE A 151 11.39 -27.68 9.04
C ILE A 151 11.73 -28.54 10.27
N ASP A 152 13.00 -28.55 10.70
CA ASP A 152 13.43 -29.27 11.91
C ASP A 152 12.76 -28.72 13.18
N LEU A 153 12.37 -27.44 13.20
CA LEU A 153 11.59 -26.78 14.26
C LEU A 153 10.06 -26.97 14.12
N GLY A 154 9.61 -27.75 13.14
CA GLY A 154 8.20 -28.07 12.91
C GLY A 154 7.42 -27.07 12.07
N TYR A 155 8.10 -26.16 11.37
CA TYR A 155 7.46 -25.27 10.39
C TYR A 155 7.23 -25.98 9.06
N SER A 156 6.18 -25.57 8.36
CA SER A 156 5.89 -25.94 6.98
C SER A 156 5.96 -24.71 6.07
N THR A 157 6.63 -24.83 4.94
CA THR A 157 6.66 -23.80 3.87
C THR A 157 5.32 -23.76 3.14
N LEU A 158 4.75 -22.57 2.92
CA LEU A 158 3.50 -22.41 2.18
C LEU A 158 3.67 -21.58 0.89
N PRO A 159 3.47 -22.18 -0.31
CA PRO A 159 3.53 -23.60 -0.64
C PRO A 159 4.98 -24.12 -0.61
N THR A 160 5.13 -25.43 -0.79
CA THR A 160 6.38 -26.21 -0.66
C THR A 160 7.61 -25.55 -1.30
N SER A 161 8.79 -25.81 -0.74
CA SER A 161 10.10 -25.25 -1.11
C SER A 161 10.59 -25.43 -2.56
N ASP A 162 9.91 -26.25 -3.36
CA ASP A 162 10.18 -26.53 -4.77
C ASP A 162 9.41 -25.60 -5.74
N CYS A 163 9.13 -24.37 -5.32
CA CYS A 163 8.49 -23.35 -6.16
C CYS A 163 9.54 -22.55 -6.96
N HIS A 164 9.83 -23.00 -8.19
CA HIS A 164 10.83 -22.38 -9.07
C HIS A 164 10.54 -20.90 -9.34
N TYR A 165 9.27 -20.54 -9.56
CA TYR A 165 8.91 -19.16 -9.87
C TYR A 165 9.01 -18.29 -8.61
N ARG A 166 8.48 -18.73 -7.47
CA ARG A 166 8.66 -17.99 -6.21
C ARG A 166 10.13 -17.78 -5.82
N MET A 167 11.00 -18.77 -5.93
CA MET A 167 12.43 -18.65 -5.58
C MET A 167 13.17 -17.61 -6.43
N SER A 168 12.73 -17.49 -7.67
CA SER A 168 13.37 -16.62 -8.66
C SER A 168 12.79 -15.20 -8.63
N TYR A 169 11.54 -15.04 -8.19
CA TYR A 169 10.75 -13.82 -8.44
C TYR A 169 9.99 -13.27 -7.24
N LEU A 170 9.91 -14.00 -6.12
CA LEU A 170 9.52 -13.44 -4.84
C LEU A 170 10.76 -13.09 -4.02
N ASP A 171 10.52 -12.27 -3.00
CA ASP A 171 11.52 -11.73 -2.10
C ASP A 171 11.55 -12.44 -0.74
N GLY A 172 10.81 -13.54 -0.60
CA GLY A 172 10.72 -14.33 0.62
C GLY A 172 9.77 -15.53 0.54
N PHE A 173 9.70 -16.30 1.63
CA PHE A 173 8.76 -17.41 1.82
C PHE A 173 8.10 -17.33 3.19
N GLN A 174 6.81 -17.64 3.20
CA GLN A 174 6.04 -17.76 4.42
C GLN A 174 6.10 -19.20 4.96
N PHE A 175 6.30 -19.30 6.26
CA PHE A 175 6.34 -20.52 7.04
C PHE A 175 5.24 -20.47 8.10
N HIS A 176 4.60 -21.62 8.33
CA HIS A 176 3.59 -21.78 9.37
C HIS A 176 3.92 -22.98 10.26
N ARG A 177 3.83 -22.78 11.57
CA ARG A 177 3.93 -23.86 12.56
C ARG A 177 2.58 -24.02 13.25
N GLU A 178 1.92 -25.14 12.98
CA GLU A 178 0.56 -25.40 13.46
C GLU A 178 0.48 -25.53 15.00
N SER A 179 1.52 -26.09 15.64
CA SER A 179 1.53 -26.40 17.07
C SER A 179 1.34 -25.18 17.99
N ASP A 180 1.80 -24.00 17.56
CA ASP A 180 1.61 -22.74 18.27
C ASP A 180 0.92 -21.64 17.42
N ASN A 181 0.54 -22.00 16.20
CA ASN A 181 -0.05 -21.11 15.19
C ASN A 181 0.84 -19.87 14.93
N THR A 182 2.15 -20.10 14.78
CA THR A 182 3.11 -19.04 14.46
C THR A 182 3.31 -18.94 12.96
N TRP A 183 3.22 -17.72 12.46
CA TRP A 183 3.55 -17.34 11.09
C TRP A 183 4.90 -16.62 11.08
N LEU A 184 5.74 -17.00 10.14
CA LEU A 184 7.09 -16.47 9.96
C LEU A 184 7.28 -16.17 8.48
N ASP A 185 7.75 -14.97 8.16
CA ASP A 185 8.17 -14.61 6.82
C ASP A 185 9.69 -14.49 6.77
N ILE A 186 10.31 -15.35 5.98
CA ILE A 186 11.75 -15.32 5.71
C ILE A 186 11.96 -14.59 4.39
N GLN A 187 12.52 -13.40 4.48
CA GLN A 187 12.74 -12.51 3.35
C GLN A 187 14.24 -12.40 3.03
N TRP A 188 14.56 -12.02 1.81
CA TRP A 188 15.90 -11.55 1.40
C TRP A 188 15.85 -10.18 0.70
N ASN A 189 14.68 -9.53 0.70
CA ASN A 189 14.47 -8.15 0.28
C ASN A 189 13.35 -7.49 1.12
N VAL A 190 13.30 -6.16 1.18
CA VAL A 190 12.41 -5.45 2.13
C VAL A 190 10.96 -5.27 1.67
N GLU A 191 10.69 -5.21 0.37
CA GLU A 191 9.31 -5.19 -0.11
C GLU A 191 9.18 -5.65 -1.56
N ASN A 192 8.08 -6.36 -1.84
CA ASN A 192 7.71 -6.91 -3.15
C ASN A 192 7.02 -5.84 -4.02
N LYS A 193 7.64 -4.67 -4.14
CA LYS A 193 7.25 -3.66 -5.14
C LYS A 193 8.00 -3.85 -6.45
N SER A 194 9.05 -4.66 -6.46
CA SER A 194 9.79 -5.09 -7.65
C SER A 194 9.04 -6.20 -8.39
N LYS A 195 7.96 -5.83 -9.06
CA LYS A 195 7.38 -6.64 -10.12
C LYS A 195 8.11 -6.46 -11.47
N ASP A 196 9.37 -6.03 -11.45
CA ASP A 196 10.28 -6.22 -12.58
C ASP A 196 10.96 -7.59 -12.41
N ILE A 197 10.38 -8.51 -13.15
CA ILE A 197 10.62 -9.93 -13.19
C ILE A 197 12.05 -10.28 -13.72
N SER A 198 12.82 -9.31 -14.23
CA SER A 198 14.05 -9.52 -15.02
C SER A 198 15.30 -10.03 -14.28
N GLY A 199 15.34 -10.03 -12.95
CA GLY A 199 16.52 -10.43 -12.18
C GLY A 199 17.80 -9.60 -12.43
N LYS A 200 17.77 -8.59 -13.30
CA LYS A 200 18.92 -7.75 -13.68
C LYS A 200 18.74 -6.26 -13.47
N SER A 201 17.58 -5.78 -13.00
CA SER A 201 17.49 -4.56 -12.19
C SER A 201 16.09 -4.38 -11.59
N PRO A 202 15.83 -4.84 -10.35
CA PRO A 202 14.70 -4.30 -9.59
C PRO A 202 14.97 -2.83 -9.25
N VAL A 203 14.03 -2.19 -8.57
CA VAL A 203 14.42 -1.32 -7.45
C VAL A 203 15.20 -2.24 -6.50
N ASN A 204 16.47 -2.48 -6.80
CA ASN A 204 17.37 -3.17 -5.90
C ASN A 204 17.50 -2.21 -4.74
N PHE A 205 16.79 -2.46 -3.65
CA PHE A 205 16.94 -1.67 -2.43
C PHE A 205 18.38 -1.75 -1.88
N GLN A 206 19.28 -2.45 -2.57
CA GLN A 206 20.68 -2.64 -2.22
C GLN A 206 20.71 -3.15 -0.80
N ILE A 207 20.10 -4.32 -0.62
CA ILE A 207 19.93 -4.94 0.70
C ILE A 207 21.28 -5.14 1.36
N ASP A 208 22.34 -5.42 0.60
CA ASP A 208 23.72 -5.44 1.12
C ASP A 208 24.14 -4.14 1.82
N ARG A 209 23.65 -2.99 1.32
CA ARG A 209 23.88 -1.68 1.95
C ARG A 209 23.05 -1.53 3.23
N MET A 210 21.86 -2.13 3.31
CA MET A 210 21.08 -2.20 4.55
C MET A 210 21.81 -3.08 5.58
N TRP A 211 22.27 -4.28 5.21
CA TRP A 211 23.09 -5.16 6.04
C TRP A 211 24.38 -4.49 6.54
N LYS A 212 25.09 -3.77 5.65
CA LYS A 212 26.33 -3.06 5.99
C LYS A 212 26.13 -1.96 7.03
N ASN A 213 24.97 -1.29 7.00
CA ASN A 213 24.66 -0.20 7.93
C ASN A 213 23.80 -0.66 9.12
N ALA A 214 23.42 -1.94 9.15
CA ALA A 214 22.59 -2.49 10.21
C ALA A 214 23.33 -2.46 11.55
N GLN A 215 22.58 -2.25 12.61
CA GLN A 215 23.09 -2.15 13.98
C GLN A 215 22.85 -3.48 14.70
N LEU A 216 23.81 -3.90 15.52
CA LEU A 216 23.63 -5.06 16.38
C LEU A 216 22.72 -4.70 17.55
N ILE A 217 21.80 -5.60 17.84
CA ILE A 217 20.83 -5.48 18.92
C ILE A 217 20.72 -6.83 19.65
N GLU A 218 20.40 -6.77 20.94
CA GLU A 218 20.07 -7.98 21.70
C GLU A 218 18.56 -8.20 21.68
N LEU A 219 18.12 -9.31 21.08
CA LEU A 219 16.71 -9.68 20.96
C LEU A 219 16.54 -11.15 21.34
N ALA A 220 15.61 -11.42 22.26
CA ALA A 220 15.32 -12.77 22.74
C ALA A 220 16.59 -13.54 23.20
N GLY A 221 17.52 -12.84 23.85
CA GLY A 221 18.79 -13.39 24.35
C GLY A 221 19.84 -13.67 23.28
N HIS A 222 19.64 -13.21 22.05
CA HIS A 222 20.56 -13.41 20.93
C HIS A 222 20.97 -12.07 20.31
N GLU A 223 22.20 -12.01 19.81
CA GLU A 223 22.67 -10.87 19.03
C GLU A 223 22.14 -11.01 17.59
N VAL A 224 21.29 -10.09 17.17
CA VAL A 224 20.75 -9.99 15.81
C VAL A 224 20.97 -8.59 15.27
N ARG A 225 20.65 -8.36 13.99
CA ARG A 225 20.76 -7.03 13.38
C ARG A 225 19.41 -6.34 13.28
N MET A 226 19.45 -5.01 13.25
CA MET A 226 18.31 -4.15 12.96
C MET A 226 18.73 -3.11 11.93
N ALA A 227 17.82 -2.73 11.05
CA ALA A 227 18.06 -1.65 10.10
C ALA A 227 18.44 -0.35 10.83
N CYS A 228 19.37 0.43 10.28
CA CYS A 228 19.61 1.77 10.82
C CYS A 228 18.35 2.66 10.67
N PRO A 229 18.23 3.76 11.44
CA PRO A 229 16.97 4.52 11.53
C PRO A 229 16.36 4.97 10.20
N SER A 230 17.18 5.49 9.28
CA SER A 230 16.67 5.95 7.97
C SER A 230 16.21 4.79 7.08
N ASP A 231 16.87 3.63 7.17
CA ASP A 231 16.48 2.42 6.42
C ASP A 231 15.20 1.80 6.98
N MET A 232 15.08 1.80 8.32
CA MET A 232 13.89 1.37 9.02
C MET A 232 12.67 2.23 8.66
N ILE A 233 12.76 3.56 8.78
CA ILE A 233 11.63 4.46 8.45
C ILE A 233 11.26 4.33 6.98
N PHE A 234 12.25 4.25 6.08
CA PHE A 234 12.00 3.99 4.67
C PHE A 234 11.19 2.70 4.48
N HIS A 235 11.59 1.60 5.12
CA HIS A 235 10.89 0.32 5.04
C HIS A 235 9.47 0.40 5.64
N LEU A 236 9.28 1.03 6.80
CA LEU A 236 7.94 1.17 7.41
C LEU A 236 6.97 1.96 6.54
N CYS A 237 7.45 3.01 5.85
CA CYS A 237 6.62 3.74 4.89
C CYS A 237 6.22 2.85 3.70
N LEU A 238 7.13 1.99 3.21
CA LEU A 238 6.81 1.05 2.14
C LEU A 238 5.74 0.04 2.58
N HIS A 239 5.89 -0.49 3.79
CA HIS A 239 4.97 -1.46 4.40
C HIS A 239 3.57 -0.86 4.61
N LEU A 240 3.49 0.37 5.13
CA LEU A 240 2.22 1.10 5.27
C LEU A 240 1.45 1.23 3.94
N GLU A 241 2.14 1.58 2.85
CA GLU A 241 1.53 1.63 1.52
C GLU A 241 1.14 0.24 1.02
N GLY A 242 1.95 -0.79 1.29
CA GLY A 242 1.61 -2.19 0.97
C GLY A 242 0.30 -2.64 1.60
N HIS A 243 -0.03 -2.11 2.78
CA HIS A 243 -1.30 -2.32 3.49
C HIS A 243 -2.39 -1.30 3.12
N GLY A 244 -2.17 -0.45 2.11
CA GLY A 244 -3.17 0.51 1.63
C GLY A 244 -3.56 1.59 2.65
N TYR A 245 -2.69 1.89 3.63
CA TYR A 245 -2.97 2.85 4.71
C TYR A 245 -4.20 2.49 5.54
N THR A 246 -4.48 1.19 5.74
CA THR A 246 -5.70 0.73 6.42
C THR A 246 -5.59 0.61 7.92
N GLU A 247 -4.38 0.46 8.45
CA GLU A 247 -4.12 0.16 9.85
C GLU A 247 -3.41 1.33 10.53
N LEU A 248 -4.00 1.87 11.61
CA LEU A 248 -3.43 3.01 12.32
C LEU A 248 -2.13 2.64 13.03
N ILE A 249 -1.98 1.38 13.47
CA ILE A 249 -0.75 0.90 14.13
C ILE A 249 0.50 1.13 13.26
N LEU A 250 0.40 0.97 11.93
CA LEU A 250 1.53 1.14 11.02
C LEU A 250 1.96 2.61 10.91
N LEU A 251 1.01 3.54 11.01
CA LEU A 251 1.31 4.97 11.14
C LEU A 251 1.91 5.28 12.51
N THR A 252 1.42 4.64 13.57
CA THR A 252 2.01 4.72 14.92
C THR A 252 3.46 4.25 14.89
N ASP A 253 3.78 3.13 14.26
CA ASP A 253 5.14 2.59 14.18
C ASP A 253 6.12 3.60 13.58
N ILE A 254 5.72 4.27 12.50
CA ILE A 254 6.52 5.35 11.88
C ILE A 254 6.64 6.54 12.84
N ALA A 255 5.54 6.95 13.49
CA ALA A 255 5.53 8.08 14.41
C ALA A 255 6.45 7.85 15.63
N GLU A 256 6.34 6.68 16.26
CA GLU A 256 7.14 6.29 17.42
C GLU A 256 8.62 6.11 17.03
N ALA A 257 8.90 5.53 15.86
CA ALA A 257 10.26 5.44 15.33
C ALA A 257 10.91 6.82 15.12
N ILE A 258 10.19 7.77 14.50
CA ILE A 258 10.70 9.14 14.30
C ILE A 258 10.95 9.83 15.64
N ASN A 259 10.02 9.70 16.59
CA ASN A 259 10.16 10.26 17.93
C ASN A 259 11.37 9.69 18.67
N TYR A 260 11.52 8.37 18.68
CA TYR A 260 12.62 7.68 19.36
C TYR A 260 13.99 8.09 18.80
N TYR A 261 14.09 8.20 17.47
CA TYR A 261 15.32 8.63 16.79
C TYR A 261 15.41 10.14 16.57
N ASN A 262 14.59 10.94 17.24
CA ASN A 262 14.63 12.39 17.10
C ASN A 262 16.05 12.93 17.40
N GLY A 263 16.55 13.80 16.53
CA GLY A 263 17.91 14.32 16.57
C GLY A 263 19.03 13.35 16.13
N LYS A 264 18.72 12.05 15.93
CA LYS A 264 19.67 11.03 15.41
C LYS A 264 19.32 10.54 14.00
N LEU A 265 18.10 10.79 13.54
CA LEU A 265 17.64 10.39 12.22
C LEU A 265 18.34 11.21 11.12
N ASP A 266 19.04 10.49 10.23
CA ASP A 266 19.63 11.08 9.03
C ASP A 266 18.55 11.25 7.95
N TRP A 267 17.97 12.45 7.91
CA TRP A 267 16.96 12.84 6.93
C TRP A 267 17.53 12.95 5.51
N ASP A 268 18.80 13.32 5.34
CA ASP A 268 19.42 13.44 4.02
C ASP A 268 19.62 12.06 3.39
N LYS A 269 19.96 11.05 4.20
CA LYS A 269 19.92 9.66 3.78
C LYS A 269 18.50 9.24 3.37
N LEU A 270 17.46 9.55 4.15
CA LEU A 270 16.08 9.19 3.78
C LEU A 270 15.67 9.83 2.44
N ILE A 271 15.98 11.11 2.23
CA ILE A 271 15.75 11.82 0.96
C ILE A 271 16.48 11.10 -0.19
N TYR A 272 17.77 10.79 0.00
CA TYR A 272 18.57 10.08 -1.00
C TYR A 272 17.95 8.73 -1.39
N LEU A 273 17.53 7.92 -0.41
CA LEU A 273 16.88 6.64 -0.69
C LEU A 273 15.55 6.82 -1.42
N THR A 274 14.77 7.81 -1.01
CA THR A 274 13.48 8.14 -1.62
C THR A 274 13.63 8.49 -3.09
N GLN A 275 14.60 9.34 -3.43
CA GLN A 275 14.87 9.74 -4.81
C GLN A 275 15.50 8.60 -5.62
N LYS A 276 16.51 7.92 -5.07
CA LYS A 276 17.20 6.81 -5.73
C LYS A 276 16.26 5.68 -6.14
N PHE A 277 15.28 5.38 -5.29
CA PHE A 277 14.34 4.29 -5.52
C PHE A 277 13.00 4.76 -6.10
N SER A 278 12.87 6.05 -6.45
CA SER A 278 11.63 6.62 -6.98
C SER A 278 10.39 6.39 -6.08
N MET A 279 10.58 6.46 -4.76
CA MET A 279 9.56 6.22 -3.74
C MET A 279 8.96 7.52 -3.18
N GLN A 280 9.04 8.63 -3.92
CA GLN A 280 8.59 9.96 -3.48
C GLN A 280 7.15 9.93 -2.96
N THR A 281 6.21 9.40 -3.74
CA THR A 281 4.79 9.27 -3.36
C THR A 281 4.65 8.55 -2.02
N THR A 282 5.22 7.35 -1.91
CA THR A 282 5.12 6.50 -0.71
C THR A 282 5.61 7.21 0.55
N ILE A 283 6.85 7.72 0.51
CA ILE A 283 7.49 8.34 1.67
C ILE A 283 6.82 9.67 2.00
N TYR A 284 6.49 10.49 0.99
CA TYR A 284 5.85 11.79 1.18
C TYR A 284 4.50 11.67 1.89
N TYR A 285 3.57 10.84 1.38
CA TYR A 285 2.24 10.73 1.99
C TYR A 285 2.27 10.00 3.34
N ALA A 286 3.15 9.02 3.52
CA ALA A 286 3.34 8.39 4.84
C ALA A 286 3.77 9.43 5.89
N LEU A 287 4.80 10.24 5.60
CA LEU A 287 5.25 11.29 6.50
C LEU A 287 4.22 12.42 6.66
N LEU A 288 3.45 12.74 5.62
CA LEU A 288 2.36 13.72 5.69
C LEU A 288 1.27 13.25 6.65
N TRP A 289 0.83 11.99 6.55
CA TRP A 289 -0.17 11.41 7.45
C TRP A 289 0.34 11.36 8.89
N VAL A 290 1.57 10.89 9.10
CA VAL A 290 2.20 10.88 10.43
C VAL A 290 2.27 12.29 11.03
N LYS A 291 2.69 13.29 10.25
CA LYS A 291 2.69 14.70 10.67
C LYS A 291 1.29 15.21 11.02
N LYS A 292 0.27 14.88 10.22
CA LYS A 292 -1.11 15.37 10.40
C LYS A 292 -1.85 14.72 11.56
N LEU A 293 -1.66 13.41 11.77
CA LEU A 293 -2.39 12.64 12.79
C LEU A 293 -1.66 12.63 14.15
N PHE A 294 -0.33 12.54 14.13
CA PHE A 294 0.47 12.38 15.36
C PHE A 294 1.21 13.67 15.78
N CYS A 295 1.10 14.74 15.00
CA CYS A 295 1.79 16.03 15.24
C CYS A 295 3.32 15.88 15.29
N ILE A 296 3.87 14.92 14.54
CA ILE A 296 5.32 14.66 14.48
C ILE A 296 6.03 15.76 13.68
N SER A 297 7.16 16.23 14.20
CA SER A 297 8.00 17.20 13.52
C SER A 297 8.87 16.52 12.47
N VAL A 298 8.60 16.81 11.20
CA VAL A 298 9.42 16.40 10.06
C VAL A 298 9.99 17.68 9.43
N PRO A 299 11.31 17.78 9.19
CA PRO A 299 11.93 18.99 8.62
C PRO A 299 11.29 19.39 7.28
N ALA A 300 11.05 20.69 7.07
CA ALA A 300 10.43 21.21 5.85
C ALA A 300 11.17 20.76 4.58
N LYS A 301 12.51 20.75 4.63
CA LYS A 301 13.40 20.28 3.55
C LYS A 301 13.05 18.89 3.01
N VAL A 302 12.52 18.00 3.87
CA VAL A 302 12.15 16.65 3.46
C VAL A 302 10.98 16.73 2.49
N PHE A 303 9.89 17.39 2.87
CA PHE A 303 8.72 17.58 2.01
C PHE A 303 9.05 18.36 0.74
N GLU A 304 9.90 19.37 0.81
CA GLU A 304 10.33 20.17 -0.35
C GLU A 304 11.10 19.32 -1.37
N GLN A 305 11.99 18.43 -0.93
CA GLN A 305 12.87 17.66 -1.82
C GLN A 305 12.26 16.33 -2.31
N ILE A 306 11.24 15.81 -1.64
CA ILE A 306 10.58 14.54 -2.02
C ILE A 306 9.12 14.71 -2.41
N SER A 307 8.60 15.94 -2.52
CA SER A 307 7.24 16.17 -3.02
C SER A 307 7.07 15.47 -4.37
N PRO A 308 6.11 14.55 -4.51
CA PRO A 308 5.83 13.97 -5.81
C PRO A 308 5.18 15.03 -6.72
N SER A 309 5.27 14.80 -8.02
CA SER A 309 4.48 15.55 -9.02
C SER A 309 2.99 15.23 -8.90
N PHE A 310 2.64 13.97 -8.56
CA PHE A 310 1.28 13.52 -8.31
C PHE A 310 1.24 12.26 -7.43
N CYS A 311 0.08 11.99 -6.81
CA CYS A 311 -0.16 10.73 -6.11
C CYS A 311 -0.28 9.54 -7.08
N LYS A 312 0.53 8.50 -6.86
CA LYS A 312 0.59 7.27 -7.68
C LYS A 312 -0.09 6.06 -7.06
N ALA A 313 -0.79 6.25 -5.95
CA ALA A 313 -1.23 5.19 -5.05
C ALA A 313 -2.03 4.07 -5.74
N PHE A 314 -3.09 4.41 -6.48
CA PHE A 314 -3.93 3.39 -7.11
C PHE A 314 -3.38 2.92 -8.45
N PHE A 315 -2.62 3.77 -9.15
CA PHE A 315 -1.98 3.40 -10.40
C PHE A 315 -1.12 2.14 -10.28
N PHE A 316 -0.38 2.00 -9.18
CA PHE A 316 0.45 0.83 -8.95
C PHE A 316 -0.40 -0.45 -8.86
N GLU A 317 -1.52 -0.43 -8.13
CA GLU A 317 -2.40 -1.60 -8.00
C GLU A 317 -3.01 -1.99 -9.35
N SER A 318 -3.50 -1.04 -10.15
CA SER A 318 -4.14 -1.30 -11.44
C SER A 318 -3.19 -2.00 -12.44
N VAL A 319 -1.91 -1.63 -12.43
CA VAL A 319 -0.91 -2.13 -13.38
C VAL A 319 -0.23 -3.42 -12.92
N PHE A 320 -0.05 -3.60 -11.61
CA PHE A 320 0.83 -4.64 -11.08
C PHE A 320 0.11 -5.74 -10.29
N SER A 321 -1.12 -5.54 -9.80
CA SER A 321 -1.82 -6.46 -8.87
C SER A 321 -1.86 -7.93 -9.31
N ASN A 322 -1.99 -8.21 -10.61
CA ASN A 322 -2.07 -9.59 -11.14
C ASN A 322 -0.76 -10.39 -11.05
N LEU A 323 0.39 -9.73 -10.94
CA LEU A 323 1.67 -10.42 -11.14
C LEU A 323 2.00 -11.43 -10.04
N GLY A 324 1.68 -11.14 -8.77
CA GLY A 324 1.87 -12.10 -7.69
C GLY A 324 1.01 -13.34 -7.90
N THR A 325 -0.25 -13.13 -8.27
CA THR A 325 -1.21 -14.18 -8.60
C THR A 325 -0.74 -15.05 -9.76
N LEU A 326 -0.18 -14.45 -10.82
CA LEU A 326 0.32 -15.19 -11.99
C LEU A 326 1.49 -16.13 -11.65
N HIS A 327 2.44 -15.69 -10.84
CA HIS A 327 3.55 -16.55 -10.40
C HIS A 327 3.05 -17.68 -9.49
N ASN A 328 2.17 -17.36 -8.55
CA ASN A 328 1.58 -18.37 -7.65
C ASN A 328 0.88 -19.47 -8.44
N TYR A 329 0.05 -19.09 -9.43
CA TYR A 329 -0.60 -20.09 -10.28
C TYR A 329 0.40 -20.89 -11.12
N ALA A 330 1.51 -20.29 -11.57
CA ALA A 330 2.51 -21.01 -12.36
C ALA A 330 3.20 -22.10 -11.52
N ASP A 331 3.52 -21.79 -10.26
CA ASP A 331 4.03 -22.79 -9.30
C ASP A 331 2.98 -23.86 -8.95
N GLU A 332 1.71 -23.48 -8.76
CA GLU A 332 0.63 -24.45 -8.52
C GLU A 332 0.46 -25.43 -9.69
N ILE A 333 0.49 -24.95 -10.92
CA ILE A 333 0.44 -25.81 -12.11
C ILE A 333 1.67 -26.72 -12.18
N ASP A 334 2.87 -26.19 -11.90
CA ASP A 334 4.10 -26.98 -11.91
C ASP A 334 4.04 -28.12 -10.89
N MET A 335 3.58 -27.82 -9.68
CA MET A 335 3.45 -28.78 -8.58
C MET A 335 2.36 -29.84 -8.84
N ILE A 336 1.18 -29.43 -9.31
CA ILE A 336 0.01 -30.33 -9.43
C ILE A 336 0.05 -31.12 -10.74
N ALA A 337 0.34 -30.46 -11.85
CA ALA A 337 0.24 -31.05 -13.18
C ALA A 337 1.58 -31.56 -13.72
N ASN A 338 2.71 -31.09 -13.15
CA ASN A 338 4.07 -31.39 -13.60
C ASN A 338 4.20 -31.40 -15.15
N PRO A 339 3.87 -30.29 -15.82
CA PRO A 339 3.79 -30.28 -17.27
C PRO A 339 5.18 -30.40 -17.90
N PRO A 340 5.27 -30.89 -19.17
CA PRO A 340 6.54 -30.99 -19.87
C PRO A 340 7.33 -29.67 -19.89
N GLN A 341 8.66 -29.73 -19.90
CA GLN A 341 9.54 -28.56 -19.80
C GLN A 341 9.21 -27.45 -20.80
N HIS A 342 8.84 -27.79 -22.04
CA HIS A 342 8.48 -26.80 -23.05
C HIS A 342 7.17 -26.06 -22.71
N VAL A 343 6.22 -26.72 -22.06
CA VAL A 343 4.96 -26.11 -21.59
C VAL A 343 5.24 -25.15 -20.43
N ARG A 344 6.09 -25.56 -19.47
CA ARG A 344 6.56 -24.71 -18.36
C ARG A 344 7.20 -23.43 -18.86
N LYS A 345 8.15 -23.57 -19.79
CA LYS A 345 8.82 -22.43 -20.44
C LYS A 345 7.82 -21.49 -21.11
N ASN A 346 6.77 -22.01 -21.75
CA ASN A 346 5.74 -21.17 -22.36
C ASN A 346 4.90 -20.40 -21.33
N PHE A 347 4.51 -21.03 -20.21
CA PHE A 347 3.83 -20.32 -19.12
C PHE A 347 4.71 -19.21 -18.55
N GLU A 348 5.99 -19.52 -18.33
CA GLU A 348 6.95 -18.55 -17.85
C GLU A 348 7.02 -17.35 -18.79
N ILE A 349 7.23 -17.55 -20.10
CA ILE A 349 7.26 -16.47 -21.09
C ILE A 349 6.02 -15.57 -21.01
N ILE A 350 4.83 -16.12 -20.80
CA ILE A 350 3.58 -15.34 -20.66
C ILE A 350 3.64 -14.43 -19.43
N VAL A 351 4.01 -14.99 -18.27
CA VAL A 351 4.12 -14.24 -17.02
C VAL A 351 5.18 -13.13 -17.13
N ARG A 352 6.33 -13.47 -17.74
CA ARG A 352 7.47 -12.55 -18.00
C ARG A 352 7.07 -11.38 -18.87
N ARG A 353 6.36 -11.68 -19.95
CA ARG A 353 5.87 -10.70 -20.91
C ARG A 353 4.84 -9.78 -20.26
N GLN A 354 3.92 -10.32 -19.45
CA GLN A 354 2.94 -9.51 -18.71
C GLN A 354 3.64 -8.50 -17.80
N ALA A 355 4.60 -8.92 -16.98
CA ALA A 355 5.23 -7.98 -16.07
C ALA A 355 6.15 -6.99 -16.75
N SER A 356 6.91 -7.42 -17.77
CA SER A 356 7.70 -6.49 -18.58
C SER A 356 6.78 -5.44 -19.21
N SER A 357 5.58 -5.84 -19.61
CA SER A 357 4.55 -4.91 -20.10
C SER A 357 4.01 -4.01 -18.98
N SER A 358 3.76 -4.51 -17.77
CA SER A 358 3.34 -3.71 -16.61
C SER A 358 4.38 -2.63 -16.27
N VAL A 359 5.67 -3.00 -16.24
CA VAL A 359 6.77 -2.06 -16.01
C VAL A 359 6.84 -1.01 -17.11
N GLN A 360 6.70 -1.42 -18.38
CA GLN A 360 6.73 -0.49 -19.50
C GLN A 360 5.53 0.47 -19.48
N VAL A 361 4.33 -0.02 -19.16
CA VAL A 361 3.12 0.79 -18.95
C VAL A 361 3.36 1.82 -17.85
N TYR A 362 3.89 1.38 -16.70
CA TYR A 362 4.18 2.27 -15.59
C TYR A 362 5.12 3.40 -16.00
N LYS A 363 6.23 3.08 -16.69
CA LYS A 363 7.20 4.07 -17.17
C LYS A 363 6.57 5.07 -18.14
N ILE A 364 5.85 4.57 -19.16
CA ILE A 364 5.23 5.43 -20.16
C ILE A 364 4.27 6.43 -19.51
N VAL A 365 3.37 5.96 -18.66
CA VAL A 365 2.40 6.84 -18.01
C VAL A 365 3.08 7.79 -17.02
N ASP A 366 4.03 7.30 -16.21
CA ASP A 366 4.76 8.14 -15.27
C ASP A 366 5.55 9.26 -15.97
N ASP A 367 6.22 8.96 -17.08
CA ASP A 367 6.99 9.93 -17.84
C ASP A 367 6.07 11.00 -18.46
N ILE A 368 4.94 10.61 -19.06
CA ILE A 368 3.95 11.55 -19.62
C ILE A 368 3.34 12.44 -18.52
N MET A 369 3.03 11.87 -17.34
CA MET A 369 2.46 12.63 -16.22
C MET A 369 3.48 13.58 -15.57
N ARG A 370 4.76 13.19 -15.50
CA ARG A 370 5.85 14.08 -15.09
C ARG A 370 6.02 15.23 -16.06
N GLU A 371 6.10 14.95 -17.36
CA GLU A 371 6.20 15.99 -18.37
C GLU A 371 4.99 16.93 -18.33
N PHE A 372 3.77 16.39 -18.21
CA PHE A 372 2.54 17.16 -18.02
C PHE A 372 2.64 18.12 -16.82
N SER A 373 3.20 17.64 -15.69
CA SER A 373 3.43 18.47 -14.51
C SER A 373 4.50 19.55 -14.76
N ASP A 374 5.60 19.19 -15.44
CA ASP A 374 6.73 20.09 -15.74
C ASP A 374 6.33 21.25 -16.66
N ILE A 375 5.39 21.02 -17.59
CA ILE A 375 4.83 22.06 -18.47
C ILE A 375 3.66 22.82 -17.85
N GLY A 376 3.36 22.59 -16.57
CA GLY A 376 2.42 23.41 -15.78
C GLY A 376 1.07 22.77 -15.46
N GLY A 377 0.87 21.48 -15.76
CA GLY A 377 -0.31 20.74 -15.31
C GLY A 377 -0.38 20.65 -13.78
N GLN A 378 -1.55 20.90 -13.21
CA GLN A 378 -1.69 21.14 -11.77
C GLN A 378 -2.29 19.96 -11.01
N TYR A 379 -3.11 19.13 -11.66
CA TYR A 379 -3.80 18.03 -11.00
C TYR A 379 -3.83 16.78 -11.87
N ILE A 380 -3.50 15.64 -11.24
CA ILE A 380 -3.50 14.32 -11.86
C ILE A 380 -4.15 13.36 -10.88
N HIS A 381 -5.17 12.66 -11.35
CA HIS A 381 -5.74 11.53 -10.64
C HIS A 381 -5.75 10.33 -11.58
N LEU A 382 -5.09 9.25 -11.16
CA LEU A 382 -4.88 8.08 -11.99
C LEU A 382 -5.34 6.84 -11.22
N ASP A 383 -6.36 6.17 -11.75
CA ASP A 383 -6.98 5.00 -11.15
C ASP A 383 -7.29 3.94 -12.22
N GLY A 384 -7.71 2.75 -11.80
CA GLY A 384 -8.15 1.70 -12.70
C GLY A 384 -8.39 0.39 -11.98
N GLU A 385 -9.15 -0.48 -12.63
CA GLU A 385 -9.41 -1.82 -12.10
C GLU A 385 -8.13 -2.68 -12.10
N PRO A 386 -7.88 -3.49 -11.05
CA PRO A 386 -6.85 -4.50 -11.04
C PRO A 386 -6.91 -5.36 -12.31
N SER A 387 -5.77 -5.59 -12.96
CA SER A 387 -5.73 -6.53 -14.08
C SER A 387 -6.14 -7.95 -13.61
N HIS A 388 -7.01 -8.64 -14.35
CA HIS A 388 -7.54 -9.96 -13.97
C HIS A 388 -6.93 -11.11 -14.77
N VAL A 389 -5.63 -11.04 -15.07
CA VAL A 389 -5.01 -12.11 -15.88
C VAL A 389 -4.93 -13.39 -15.06
N ILE A 390 -5.78 -14.35 -15.44
CA ILE A 390 -5.69 -15.76 -15.06
C ILE A 390 -4.89 -16.47 -16.16
N LEU A 391 -4.02 -17.41 -15.77
CA LEU A 391 -3.17 -18.20 -16.65
C LEU A 391 -3.89 -18.70 -17.93
N PRO A 392 -3.14 -18.82 -19.02
CA PRO A 392 -3.34 -18.09 -20.27
C PRO A 392 -4.71 -18.30 -20.91
N SER A 393 -5.47 -17.21 -20.94
CA SER A 393 -6.61 -17.09 -21.83
C SER A 393 -6.22 -16.24 -23.04
N LYS A 394 -6.26 -16.83 -24.24
CA LYS A 394 -6.05 -16.13 -25.52
C LYS A 394 -7.10 -15.04 -25.81
N SER A 395 -8.15 -14.95 -24.98
CA SER A 395 -9.31 -14.12 -25.23
C SER A 395 -9.52 -13.01 -24.20
N LEU A 396 -8.61 -12.83 -23.23
CA LEU A 396 -8.69 -11.77 -22.22
C LEU A 396 -7.67 -10.68 -22.55
N PRO A 397 -8.02 -9.39 -22.43
CA PRO A 397 -7.07 -8.30 -22.60
C PRO A 397 -5.98 -8.38 -21.53
N THR A 398 -4.79 -7.90 -21.88
CA THR A 398 -3.60 -7.89 -21.02
C THR A 398 -3.74 -6.94 -19.84
N PHE A 399 -4.45 -5.82 -20.04
CA PHE A 399 -4.70 -4.79 -19.04
C PHE A 399 -6.16 -4.33 -19.11
N ASN A 400 -6.75 -4.05 -17.94
CA ASN A 400 -7.99 -3.28 -17.89
C ASN A 400 -7.70 -1.81 -18.26
N PRO A 401 -8.67 -1.07 -18.83
CA PRO A 401 -8.50 0.35 -19.09
C PRO A 401 -8.20 1.13 -17.81
N LEU A 402 -7.19 1.98 -17.87
CA LEU A 402 -6.89 2.96 -16.82
C LEU A 402 -7.77 4.19 -17.00
N GLN A 403 -8.05 4.90 -15.92
CA GLN A 403 -8.78 6.16 -15.90
C GLN A 403 -7.83 7.27 -15.45
N LEU A 404 -7.66 8.29 -16.30
CA LEU A 404 -6.96 9.52 -15.97
C LEU A 404 -7.99 10.65 -15.84
N ILE A 405 -8.00 11.32 -14.69
CA ILE A 405 -8.78 12.53 -14.46
C ILE A 405 -7.81 13.72 -14.38
N ILE A 406 -8.06 14.74 -15.20
CA ILE A 406 -7.35 16.03 -15.22
C ILE A 406 -8.35 17.19 -15.21
N SER A 407 -7.89 18.41 -14.98
CA SER A 407 -8.74 19.58 -15.14
C SER A 407 -9.13 19.78 -16.61
N ALA A 408 -10.38 20.15 -16.86
CA ALA A 408 -10.90 20.48 -18.20
C ALA A 408 -10.08 21.55 -18.93
N ASN A 409 -9.45 22.46 -18.19
CA ASN A 409 -8.63 23.55 -18.74
C ASN A 409 -7.20 23.11 -19.11
N GLU A 410 -6.83 21.85 -18.86
CA GLU A 410 -5.46 21.35 -18.99
C GLU A 410 -5.32 20.29 -20.10
N ILE A 411 -6.37 20.03 -20.87
CA ILE A 411 -6.36 19.04 -21.97
C ILE A 411 -5.27 19.36 -22.99
N SER A 412 -5.06 20.64 -23.33
CA SER A 412 -4.03 21.06 -24.28
C SER A 412 -2.61 20.79 -23.77
N LEU A 413 -2.39 20.89 -22.45
CA LEU A 413 -1.11 20.51 -21.84
C LEU A 413 -0.90 19.00 -21.93
N LEU A 414 -1.94 18.21 -21.65
CA LEU A 414 -1.85 16.75 -21.79
C LEU A 414 -1.57 16.34 -23.24
N ALA A 415 -2.25 16.96 -24.22
CA ALA A 415 -2.00 16.72 -25.63
C ALA A 415 -0.54 17.04 -26.01
N THR A 416 -0.02 18.17 -25.53
CA THR A 416 1.40 18.56 -25.74
C THR A 416 2.37 17.51 -25.18
N SER A 417 2.13 17.05 -23.94
CA SER A 417 2.96 15.99 -23.32
C SER A 417 2.92 14.68 -24.12
N LEU A 418 1.73 14.28 -24.60
CA LEU A 418 1.55 13.09 -25.44
C LEU A 418 2.29 13.22 -26.79
N GLU A 419 2.18 14.36 -27.45
CA GLU A 419 2.84 14.64 -28.73
C GLU A 419 4.37 14.68 -28.60
N ASN A 420 4.89 15.32 -27.56
CA ASN A 420 6.33 15.34 -27.24
C ASN A 420 6.85 13.92 -26.96
N SER A 421 6.02 13.09 -26.33
CA SER A 421 6.26 11.66 -26.14
C SER A 421 6.06 10.81 -27.40
N GLY A 422 5.79 11.43 -28.56
CA GLY A 422 5.71 10.77 -29.87
C GLY A 422 4.39 10.02 -30.12
N PHE A 423 3.31 10.38 -29.44
CA PHE A 423 1.99 9.88 -29.78
C PHE A 423 1.42 10.67 -30.96
N SER A 424 0.67 9.97 -31.83
CA SER A 424 -0.04 10.60 -32.94
C SER A 424 -1.51 10.77 -32.60
N GLU A 425 -2.03 11.98 -32.77
CA GLU A 425 -3.46 12.29 -32.62
C GLU A 425 -4.26 11.64 -33.77
N GLN A 426 -5.39 11.02 -33.42
CA GLN A 426 -6.33 10.35 -34.29
C GLN A 426 -7.75 10.65 -33.80
N GLU A 427 -8.38 11.69 -34.38
CA GLU A 427 -9.70 12.21 -33.99
C GLU A 427 -9.77 12.63 -32.50
N THR A 428 -10.20 11.74 -31.61
CA THR A 428 -10.30 11.97 -30.16
C THR A 428 -9.36 11.08 -29.35
N ASN A 429 -8.37 10.47 -30.00
CA ASN A 429 -7.44 9.52 -29.40
C ASN A 429 -5.99 9.86 -29.72
N TRP A 430 -5.07 9.49 -28.83
CA TRP A 430 -3.64 9.48 -29.12
C TRP A 430 -3.14 8.05 -29.09
N VAL A 431 -2.45 7.64 -30.16
CA VAL A 431 -1.99 6.26 -30.32
C VAL A 431 -0.49 6.23 -30.58
N LYS A 432 0.19 5.27 -29.94
CA LYS A 432 1.60 4.97 -30.19
C LYS A 432 1.84 3.47 -30.17
N ASP A 433 2.51 2.99 -31.22
CA ASP A 433 3.11 1.66 -31.21
C ASP A 433 4.47 1.72 -30.51
N VAL A 434 4.65 0.88 -29.51
CA VAL A 434 5.85 0.78 -28.69
C VAL A 434 6.41 -0.63 -28.85
N ALA A 435 7.61 -0.74 -29.41
CA ALA A 435 8.37 -1.98 -29.43
C ALA A 435 9.53 -1.86 -28.43
N PHE A 436 9.64 -2.82 -27.52
CA PHE A 436 10.71 -2.84 -26.53
C PHE A 436 11.19 -4.27 -26.28
N ARG A 437 12.41 -4.40 -25.74
CA ARG A 437 12.96 -5.68 -25.28
C ARG A 437 13.10 -5.64 -23.77
N SER A 438 12.74 -6.75 -23.15
CA SER A 438 12.97 -6.90 -21.71
C SER A 438 14.43 -7.22 -21.44
N SER A 439 14.93 -6.83 -20.26
CA SER A 439 16.23 -7.27 -19.76
C SER A 439 16.16 -8.66 -19.09
N ASP A 440 14.96 -9.24 -19.02
CA ASP A 440 14.71 -10.56 -18.46
C ASP A 440 15.33 -11.66 -19.35
N PRO A 441 16.23 -12.51 -18.83
CA PRO A 441 16.93 -13.53 -19.61
C PRO A 441 16.03 -14.52 -20.37
N ILE A 442 14.79 -14.73 -19.93
CA ILE A 442 13.85 -15.69 -20.52
C ILE A 442 13.22 -15.12 -21.78
N ILE A 443 13.07 -13.80 -21.83
CA ILE A 443 12.42 -13.08 -22.92
C ILE A 443 13.31 -11.97 -23.54
N GLU A 444 14.59 -11.92 -23.22
CA GLU A 444 15.55 -10.91 -23.70
C GLU A 444 15.67 -10.88 -25.24
N ASN A 445 15.46 -12.03 -25.86
CA ASN A 445 15.48 -12.22 -27.31
C ASN A 445 14.10 -12.04 -27.96
N ILE A 446 13.07 -11.69 -27.19
CA ILE A 446 11.70 -11.48 -27.66
C ILE A 446 11.42 -9.99 -27.70
N SER A 447 11.07 -9.46 -28.88
CA SER A 447 10.55 -8.10 -29.00
C SER A 447 9.09 -8.10 -28.55
N ILE A 448 8.75 -7.26 -27.57
CA ILE A 448 7.38 -7.06 -27.13
C ILE A 448 6.85 -5.81 -27.83
N ASN A 449 5.80 -5.99 -28.63
CA ASN A 449 5.08 -4.89 -29.23
C ASN A 449 3.86 -4.56 -28.38
N MET A 450 3.62 -3.27 -28.18
CA MET A 450 2.54 -2.70 -27.38
C MET A 450 1.87 -1.57 -28.16
N VAL A 451 0.55 -1.48 -28.09
CA VAL A 451 -0.21 -0.33 -28.59
C VAL A 451 -0.75 0.41 -27.38
N VAL A 452 -0.30 1.65 -27.20
CA VAL A 452 -0.77 2.53 -26.12
C VAL A 452 -1.78 3.50 -26.71
N LYS A 453 -3.01 3.48 -26.18
CA LYS A 453 -4.11 4.32 -26.64
C LYS A 453 -4.59 5.22 -25.50
N TRP A 454 -4.57 6.52 -25.71
CA TRP A 454 -5.22 7.50 -24.84
C TRP A 454 -6.51 7.94 -25.51
N ARG A 455 -7.64 7.86 -24.81
CA ARG A 455 -8.97 8.12 -25.38
C ARG A 455 -9.65 9.21 -24.58
N LEU A 456 -10.00 10.31 -25.22
CA LEU A 456 -10.81 11.34 -24.57
C LEU A 456 -12.27 10.84 -24.44
N GLU A 457 -12.73 10.62 -23.22
CA GLU A 457 -14.11 10.22 -22.96
C GLU A 457 -14.98 11.46 -22.71
N THR A 458 -15.92 11.71 -23.61
CA THR A 458 -16.88 12.83 -23.47
C THR A 458 -18.01 12.50 -22.49
N ASP A 459 -18.26 11.22 -22.24
CA ASP A 459 -19.32 10.75 -21.35
C ASP A 459 -18.76 10.45 -19.96
N LYS A 460 -18.74 11.48 -19.11
CA LYS A 460 -18.33 11.39 -17.69
C LYS A 460 -19.25 10.49 -16.85
N THR A 461 -20.46 10.17 -17.31
CA THR A 461 -21.37 9.31 -16.54
C THR A 461 -20.81 7.91 -16.37
N LYS A 462 -20.03 7.40 -17.32
CA LYS A 462 -19.32 6.12 -17.19
C LYS A 462 -18.36 6.08 -15.99
N LEU A 463 -17.67 7.19 -15.74
CA LEU A 463 -16.74 7.33 -14.62
C LEU A 463 -17.50 7.44 -13.30
N PHE A 464 -18.57 8.22 -13.25
CA PHE A 464 -19.36 8.35 -12.01
C PHE A 464 -20.10 7.05 -11.68
N ASP A 465 -20.65 6.38 -12.69
CA ASP A 465 -21.32 5.08 -12.55
C ASP A 465 -20.34 3.97 -12.15
N SER A 466 -19.05 4.06 -12.48
CA SER A 466 -18.08 3.04 -12.09
C SER A 466 -17.92 2.98 -10.57
N LEU A 467 -18.03 4.13 -9.88
CA LEU A 467 -18.09 4.16 -8.42
C LEU A 467 -19.36 3.48 -7.90
N LEU A 468 -20.51 3.62 -8.57
CA LEU A 468 -21.78 3.05 -8.09
C LEU A 468 -21.87 1.52 -8.21
N ARG A 469 -20.96 0.89 -8.98
CA ARG A 469 -20.98 -0.55 -9.24
C ARG A 469 -20.30 -1.31 -8.10
N THR A 470 -20.96 -2.34 -7.60
CA THR A 470 -20.33 -3.31 -6.69
C THR A 470 -19.24 -4.10 -7.41
N ARG A 471 -18.23 -4.55 -6.66
CA ARG A 471 -17.14 -5.40 -7.20
C ARG A 471 -17.71 -6.51 -8.11
N PRO A 472 -17.11 -6.76 -9.28
CA PRO A 472 -17.60 -7.77 -10.21
C PRO A 472 -17.74 -9.11 -9.51
N THR A 473 -18.91 -9.73 -9.59
CA THR A 473 -19.12 -11.03 -8.96
C THR A 473 -18.35 -12.11 -9.73
N LYS A 474 -18.09 -13.27 -9.10
CA LYS A 474 -17.56 -14.45 -9.81
C LYS A 474 -18.39 -14.79 -11.07
N LYS A 475 -19.70 -14.50 -11.03
CA LYS A 475 -20.63 -14.66 -12.15
C LYS A 475 -20.37 -13.65 -13.27
N ASP A 476 -20.02 -12.42 -12.95
CA ASP A 476 -19.69 -11.39 -13.95
C ASP A 476 -18.34 -11.66 -14.60
N LEU A 477 -17.36 -12.15 -13.83
CA LEU A 477 -16.11 -12.67 -14.38
C LEU A 477 -16.36 -13.86 -15.32
N ALA A 478 -17.20 -14.82 -14.92
CA ALA A 478 -17.56 -15.95 -15.78
C ALA A 478 -18.28 -15.50 -17.07
N LYS A 479 -19.23 -14.56 -16.98
CA LYS A 479 -19.89 -13.97 -18.15
C LYS A 479 -18.90 -13.24 -19.06
N TYR A 480 -17.97 -12.48 -18.48
CA TYR A 480 -16.92 -11.78 -19.21
C TYR A 480 -16.02 -12.75 -19.98
N ILE A 481 -15.56 -13.83 -19.32
CA ILE A 481 -14.76 -14.88 -19.95
C ILE A 481 -15.53 -15.54 -21.10
N ILE A 482 -16.81 -15.89 -20.89
CA ILE A 482 -17.64 -16.54 -21.93
C ILE A 482 -17.88 -15.59 -23.11
N LYS A 483 -18.22 -14.32 -22.86
CA LYS A 483 -18.50 -13.32 -23.89
C LYS A 483 -17.28 -13.06 -24.79
N ASN A 484 -16.09 -13.00 -24.19
CA ASN A 484 -14.87 -12.68 -24.92
C ASN A 484 -14.20 -13.91 -25.57
N ARG A 485 -14.59 -15.15 -25.23
CA ARG A 485 -14.11 -16.35 -25.94
C ARG A 485 -14.51 -16.41 -27.42
N ASN A 486 -15.58 -15.72 -27.81
CA ASN A 486 -16.13 -15.77 -29.17
C ASN A 486 -15.49 -14.78 -30.16
N SER A 487 -14.59 -13.90 -29.73
CA SER A 487 -13.96 -12.86 -30.58
C SER A 487 -12.52 -13.17 -31.00
N ALA A 488 -11.99 -14.37 -30.69
CA ALA A 488 -10.57 -14.66 -30.87
C ALA A 488 -10.21 -15.08 -32.31
N ASN A 489 -9.68 -14.14 -33.10
CA ASN A 489 -8.68 -14.45 -34.11
C ASN A 489 -7.29 -14.51 -33.47
N SER A 490 -6.50 -15.47 -33.92
CA SER A 490 -5.34 -16.07 -33.27
C SER A 490 -4.01 -15.34 -33.48
N HIS A 491 -3.18 -15.21 -32.43
CA HIS A 491 -1.76 -15.64 -32.34
C HIS A 491 -1.09 -15.08 -31.08
N PHE A 492 -0.08 -15.77 -30.55
CA PHE A 492 0.74 -15.32 -29.41
C PHE A 492 1.50 -14.00 -29.71
N ASP A 493 1.63 -13.63 -30.98
CA ASP A 493 2.29 -12.41 -31.48
C ASP A 493 1.43 -11.14 -31.43
N GLN A 494 0.22 -11.19 -30.86
CA GLN A 494 -0.62 -9.99 -30.77
C GLN A 494 0.03 -8.94 -29.87
N ASN A 495 0.01 -7.68 -30.33
CA ASN A 495 0.50 -6.55 -29.57
C ASN A 495 -0.23 -6.47 -28.21
N VAL A 496 0.50 -6.10 -27.17
CA VAL A 496 -0.10 -5.78 -25.87
C VAL A 496 -0.88 -4.48 -26.03
N GLU A 497 -2.19 -4.51 -25.86
CA GLU A 497 -2.98 -3.27 -25.91
C GLU A 497 -3.20 -2.74 -24.48
N ILE A 498 -2.95 -1.44 -24.32
CA ILE A 498 -3.38 -0.69 -23.13
C ILE A 498 -4.20 0.53 -23.58
N SER A 499 -5.28 0.77 -22.86
CA SER A 499 -6.13 1.95 -23.03
C SER A 499 -6.15 2.79 -21.76
N ILE A 500 -5.96 4.09 -21.90
CA ILE A 500 -6.10 5.09 -20.85
C ILE A 500 -7.25 6.01 -21.26
N ASN A 501 -8.33 5.99 -20.49
CA ASN A 501 -9.48 6.86 -20.70
C ASN A 501 -9.22 8.19 -19.98
N ILE A 502 -9.26 9.29 -20.72
CA ILE A 502 -9.06 10.63 -20.20
C ILE A 502 -10.44 11.23 -19.91
N TYR A 503 -10.66 11.64 -18.66
CA TYR A 503 -11.79 12.44 -18.24
C TYR A 503 -11.30 13.82 -17.86
N ALA A 504 -11.73 14.81 -18.64
CA ALA A 504 -11.42 16.19 -18.39
C ALA A 504 -12.61 16.82 -17.67
N LEU A 505 -12.43 17.14 -16.38
CA LEU A 505 -13.50 17.53 -15.48
C LEU A 505 -13.28 18.93 -14.91
N GLN A 506 -14.35 19.62 -14.56
CA GLN A 506 -14.26 20.86 -13.79
C GLN A 506 -13.79 20.57 -12.35
N PRO A 507 -13.10 21.50 -11.67
CA PRO A 507 -12.62 21.29 -10.30
C PRO A 507 -13.71 20.78 -9.34
N GLU A 508 -14.93 21.27 -9.48
CA GLU A 508 -16.10 20.89 -8.68
C GLU A 508 -16.48 19.42 -8.89
N GLU A 509 -16.42 18.96 -10.14
CA GLU A 509 -16.70 17.57 -10.51
C GLU A 509 -15.60 16.63 -10.02
N ILE A 510 -14.34 17.08 -10.09
CA ILE A 510 -13.19 16.36 -9.53
C ILE A 510 -13.38 16.19 -8.02
N LEU A 511 -13.69 17.27 -7.29
CA LEU A 511 -13.89 17.19 -5.84
C LEU A 511 -15.06 16.27 -5.49
N ALA A 512 -16.17 16.35 -6.24
CA ALA A 512 -17.33 15.47 -6.05
C ALA A 512 -16.95 14.00 -6.24
N PHE A 513 -16.19 13.68 -7.29
CA PHE A 513 -15.68 12.34 -7.55
C PHE A 513 -14.80 11.83 -6.41
N ILE A 514 -13.79 12.59 -5.98
CA ILE A 514 -12.88 12.17 -4.90
C ILE A 514 -13.65 11.96 -3.58
N CYS A 515 -14.62 12.83 -3.27
CA CYS A 515 -15.47 12.69 -2.08
C CYS A 515 -16.28 11.39 -2.11
N ALA A 516 -16.88 11.07 -3.26
CA ALA A 516 -17.64 9.84 -3.44
C ALA A 516 -16.74 8.60 -3.35
N GLU A 517 -15.56 8.64 -3.98
CA GLU A 517 -14.58 7.55 -3.98
C GLU A 517 -14.04 7.26 -2.56
N THR A 518 -13.66 8.31 -1.82
CA THR A 518 -13.10 8.20 -0.46
C THR A 518 -14.09 7.53 0.51
N GLY A 519 -15.40 7.58 0.23
CA GLY A 519 -16.46 6.98 1.05
C GLY A 519 -16.76 5.51 0.77
N GLN A 520 -16.35 4.97 -0.38
CA GLN A 520 -16.84 3.68 -0.90
C GLN A 520 -16.11 2.46 -0.36
N ILE A 521 -14.77 2.54 -0.24
CA ILE A 521 -13.95 1.39 0.11
C ILE A 521 -13.36 1.65 1.50
N GLN A 522 -13.91 0.97 2.51
CA GLN A 522 -13.44 1.08 3.91
C GLN A 522 -11.91 0.94 4.02
N ASN A 523 -11.32 0.11 3.17
CA ASN A 523 -9.89 -0.19 3.13
C ASN A 523 -9.06 0.76 2.23
N ARG A 524 -9.62 1.89 1.75
CA ARG A 524 -8.87 2.86 0.92
C ARG A 524 -9.05 4.31 1.35
N LYS A 525 -9.74 4.59 2.47
CA LYS A 525 -10.09 5.96 2.88
C LYS A 525 -8.88 6.89 3.00
N LEU A 526 -7.84 6.48 3.72
CA LEU A 526 -6.64 7.31 3.91
C LEU A 526 -5.81 7.43 2.63
N LEU A 527 -5.80 6.38 1.80
CA LEU A 527 -5.10 6.39 0.53
C LEU A 527 -5.79 7.31 -0.50
N ALA A 528 -7.12 7.26 -0.60
CA ALA A 528 -7.93 8.13 -1.45
C ALA A 528 -7.86 9.59 -1.00
N ALA A 529 -7.76 9.83 0.32
CA ALA A 529 -7.57 11.17 0.87
C ALA A 529 -6.22 11.82 0.46
N CYS A 530 -5.24 11.07 -0.07
CA CYS A 530 -4.08 11.66 -0.73
C CYS A 530 -4.47 12.53 -1.93
N TYR A 531 -5.48 12.12 -2.72
CA TYR A 531 -5.98 12.95 -3.82
C TYR A 531 -6.73 14.20 -3.35
N LEU A 532 -7.38 14.16 -2.17
CA LEU A 532 -7.92 15.38 -1.57
C LEU A 532 -6.81 16.37 -1.26
N PHE A 533 -5.66 15.90 -0.74
CA PHE A 533 -4.53 16.79 -0.50
C PHE A 533 -3.97 17.39 -1.78
N ASP A 534 -3.82 16.59 -2.84
CA ASP A 534 -3.36 17.07 -4.15
C ASP A 534 -4.35 18.05 -4.77
N PHE A 535 -5.65 17.76 -4.66
CA PHE A 535 -6.72 18.65 -5.10
C PHE A 535 -6.63 20.00 -4.41
N PHE A 536 -6.58 20.03 -3.08
CA PHE A 536 -6.47 21.30 -2.36
C PHE A 536 -5.13 21.99 -2.64
N LYS A 537 -4.02 21.26 -2.82
CA LYS A 537 -2.75 21.87 -3.24
C LYS A 537 -2.87 22.56 -4.61
N ALA A 538 -3.60 21.97 -5.56
CA ALA A 538 -3.79 22.50 -6.91
C ALA A 538 -4.82 23.64 -7.01
N PHE A 539 -5.90 23.58 -6.21
CA PHE A 539 -7.07 24.44 -6.38
C PHE A 539 -7.39 25.37 -5.20
N SER A 540 -6.78 25.20 -4.00
CA SER A 540 -7.17 25.98 -2.81
C SER A 540 -6.90 27.49 -2.89
N GLU A 541 -6.01 27.93 -3.79
CA GLU A 541 -5.71 29.35 -3.99
C GLU A 541 -6.54 30.00 -5.11
N LYS A 542 -7.35 29.23 -5.84
CA LYS A 542 -8.18 29.75 -6.94
C LYS A 542 -9.47 30.35 -6.38
N ARG A 543 -9.71 31.63 -6.66
CA ARG A 543 -10.90 32.37 -6.20
C ARG A 543 -12.21 31.96 -6.87
N ASP A 544 -12.15 31.10 -7.89
CA ASP A 544 -13.26 30.80 -8.78
C ASP A 544 -13.87 29.39 -8.54
N PHE A 545 -13.58 28.73 -7.41
CA PHE A 545 -14.21 27.44 -7.10
C PHE A 545 -15.69 27.63 -6.72
N ASP A 546 -16.58 26.97 -7.44
CA ASP A 546 -18.03 27.10 -7.26
C ASP A 546 -18.57 25.99 -6.34
N TRP A 547 -18.78 26.34 -5.07
CA TRP A 547 -19.35 25.42 -4.08
C TRP A 547 -20.80 25.02 -4.39
N GLU A 548 -21.59 25.85 -5.07
CA GLU A 548 -22.96 25.52 -5.47
C GLU A 548 -22.95 24.44 -6.55
N LEU A 549 -22.10 24.60 -7.57
CA LEU A 549 -21.92 23.60 -8.62
C LEU A 549 -21.37 22.28 -8.08
N PHE A 550 -20.44 22.31 -7.11
CA PHE A 550 -19.99 21.10 -6.40
C PHE A 550 -21.17 20.39 -5.72
N VAL A 551 -22.00 21.13 -4.98
CA VAL A 551 -23.18 20.56 -4.30
C VAL A 551 -24.15 19.98 -5.31
N ASP A 552 -24.47 20.69 -6.39
CA ASP A 552 -25.38 20.19 -7.41
C ASP A 552 -24.84 18.95 -8.13
N THR A 553 -23.54 18.88 -8.37
CA THR A 553 -22.87 17.68 -8.91
C THR A 553 -23.02 16.50 -7.95
N MET A 554 -22.80 16.71 -6.65
CA MET A 554 -23.00 15.68 -5.62
C MET A 554 -24.46 15.19 -5.60
N TYR A 555 -25.45 16.07 -5.69
CA TYR A 555 -26.85 15.66 -5.71
C TYR A 555 -27.24 14.94 -7.00
N ALA A 556 -26.70 15.36 -8.15
CA ALA A 556 -27.02 14.79 -9.45
C ALA A 556 -26.44 13.38 -9.64
N HIS A 557 -25.20 13.16 -9.20
CA HIS A 557 -24.45 11.93 -9.50
C HIS A 557 -24.18 11.05 -8.28
N PHE A 558 -24.18 11.63 -7.09
CA PHE A 558 -23.77 10.96 -5.85
C PHE A 558 -24.76 11.14 -4.67
N PRO A 559 -26.09 11.12 -4.89
CA PRO A 559 -27.06 11.48 -3.85
C PRO A 559 -26.98 10.58 -2.60
N GLN A 560 -26.58 9.33 -2.74
CA GLN A 560 -26.40 8.38 -1.64
C GLN A 560 -25.21 8.70 -0.72
N PHE A 561 -24.26 9.55 -1.16
CA PHE A 561 -23.12 9.97 -0.35
C PHE A 561 -23.38 11.26 0.43
N ILE A 562 -24.55 11.88 0.25
CA ILE A 562 -24.95 13.09 0.97
C ILE A 562 -25.63 12.66 2.27
N PRO A 563 -25.15 13.10 3.45
CA PRO A 563 -25.81 12.81 4.72
C PRO A 563 -27.26 13.27 4.72
N GLN A 564 -28.17 12.45 5.28
CA GLN A 564 -29.60 12.80 5.38
C GLN A 564 -29.85 14.09 6.19
N SER A 565 -28.93 14.45 7.09
CA SER A 565 -28.95 15.72 7.83
C SER A 565 -28.67 16.95 6.96
N TYR A 566 -28.09 16.79 5.78
CA TYR A 566 -27.83 17.86 4.81
C TYR A 566 -28.95 18.04 3.78
N SER A 567 -29.74 16.99 3.51
CA SER A 567 -30.91 17.12 2.62
C SER A 567 -31.98 18.12 3.11
N SER A 568 -31.99 18.46 4.40
CA SER A 568 -32.86 19.51 4.97
C SER A 568 -32.29 20.93 4.84
N LEU A 569 -31.00 21.09 4.54
CA LEU A 569 -30.36 22.41 4.36
C LEU A 569 -30.63 23.01 2.98
N LYS A 570 -31.01 22.21 1.96
CA LYS A 570 -31.43 22.71 0.63
C LYS A 570 -32.67 23.61 0.66
N PHE A 571 -33.36 23.73 1.80
CA PHE A 571 -34.51 24.63 1.98
C PHE A 571 -34.28 25.76 3.00
N ALA A 572 -33.06 25.94 3.50
CA ALA A 572 -32.72 27.05 4.39
C ALA A 572 -31.71 27.98 3.71
N SER A 573 -32.12 28.60 2.60
CA SER A 573 -31.42 29.74 2.01
C SER A 573 -31.92 31.03 2.68
N SER A 574 -31.12 31.59 3.59
CA SER A 574 -31.03 33.03 3.86
C SER A 574 -29.71 33.35 4.52
#